data_AF-A0A3R7ML14-F1
#
_entry.id   AF-A0A3R7ML14-F1
#
_cell.length_a   1.000
_cell.length_b   1.000
_cell.length_c   1.000
_cell.angle_alpha   90.00
_cell.angle_beta   90.00
_cell.angle_gamma   90.00
#
_symmetry.space_group_name_H-M   'P 1'
#
loop_
_entity.id
_entity.type
_entity.pdbx_description
1 polymer ?
#
loop_
_entity_poly.entity_id
_entity_poly.type
_entity_poly.pdbx_seq_one_letter_code
_entity_poly.pdbx_strand_id
1 'polypeptide(L)'
;MGVGLRAVPPAAGALSLGRLAGSSFPDSGNRGCPWGRSEATSIIPNRSLSSGDVKWLWPLDRESLGFHVVHNRGARMGFFLMTLNSTSPLKTEDVERALSHLQRKNPAMRVDIRLRDDVWWFCEQVGRKVDFKMLGEGASSLEECRRMSERGFPDGDTWKFRMIPRGKEAPCVMPEVKGDFPYQYDVLMTSHHALGDGLSVSMIVKRMVELLNDVILGRHVDDEATTRFLPREELWEIESRITKKLQEDPERHDFVQGTMPDSSPLLLRAFPRPSADRVTTGYLTRTVDLEATQNFERLCKAQGVTINGAFTSVINIALARLVQKSGISQESYRIASNHLVSVIRYLKQTPRDIMGGYPLYLSHISDITSDRVTDHFWEYAKEVNRELREGLTSELPLEQKLARLMTQPDQVEQWARKPPPVVHDFGITNIARFPMPERREDDQVLVTDATSVAMVHGFTHMLLFLVHTFRDRCNYSLSYATDYFTDETAILLADEVMSVYREVSGVKEI
;
A
#
# COMPACT_ATOMS: atom_id res chain seq x y z
N MET A 1 71.76 -24.79 -0.92
CA MET A 1 71.15 -26.06 -1.41
C MET A 1 69.74 -25.68 -1.87
N GLY A 2 69.37 -25.57 -3.14
CA GLY A 2 69.84 -26.24 -4.34
C GLY A 2 68.67 -27.04 -4.91
N VAL A 3 68.06 -26.51 -5.99
CA VAL A 3 67.15 -27.17 -6.96
C VAL A 3 65.70 -27.40 -6.47
N GLY A 4 64.62 -27.06 -7.19
CA GLY A 4 64.47 -26.46 -8.52
C GLY A 4 62.99 -26.41 -8.92
N LEU A 5 62.59 -25.29 -9.52
CA LEU A 5 61.34 -25.10 -10.27
C LEU A 5 61.40 -25.86 -11.60
N ARG A 6 60.28 -26.48 -12.02
CA ARG A 6 59.97 -26.71 -13.44
C ARG A 6 58.48 -26.51 -13.70
N ALA A 7 58.20 -25.51 -14.53
CA ALA A 7 57.00 -25.37 -15.34
C ALA A 7 57.31 -25.90 -16.76
N VAL A 8 56.35 -26.57 -17.40
CA VAL A 8 56.30 -26.88 -18.85
C VAL A 8 54.81 -26.91 -19.28
N PRO A 9 54.46 -26.50 -20.52
CA PRO A 9 53.26 -25.70 -20.83
C PRO A 9 52.22 -26.48 -21.72
N PRO A 10 51.28 -25.83 -22.43
CA PRO A 10 50.00 -26.42 -22.86
C PRO A 10 50.06 -27.14 -24.21
N ALA A 11 49.06 -27.99 -24.48
CA ALA A 11 48.80 -28.54 -25.80
C ALA A 11 47.35 -28.27 -26.23
N ALA A 12 47.21 -27.58 -27.35
CA ALA A 12 45.98 -27.41 -28.11
C ALA A 12 45.66 -28.69 -28.90
N GLY A 13 44.37 -28.96 -29.11
CA GLY A 13 43.90 -30.01 -30.02
C GLY A 13 42.40 -29.86 -30.28
N ALA A 14 42.05 -29.56 -31.53
CA ALA A 14 40.70 -29.25 -31.99
C ALA A 14 39.88 -30.50 -32.37
N LEU A 15 38.55 -30.34 -32.30
CA LEU A 15 37.48 -30.94 -33.12
C LEU A 15 37.35 -32.48 -33.19
N SER A 16 36.22 -33.03 -32.74
CA SER A 16 35.10 -33.37 -33.63
C SER A 16 33.94 -34.10 -32.91
N LEU A 17 32.79 -34.02 -33.58
CA LEU A 17 31.46 -34.52 -33.26
C LEU A 17 31.37 -35.99 -32.79
N GLY A 18 30.50 -36.21 -31.80
CA GLY A 18 29.96 -37.54 -31.48
C GLY A 18 28.70 -37.43 -30.63
N ARG A 19 27.54 -37.53 -31.27
CA ARG A 19 26.24 -37.81 -30.61
C ARG A 19 26.31 -39.16 -29.90
N LEU A 20 25.65 -39.27 -28.75
CA LEU A 20 24.84 -40.40 -28.23
C LEU A 20 24.41 -39.99 -26.80
N ALA A 21 23.16 -39.55 -26.60
CA ALA A 21 21.99 -40.35 -26.22
C ALA A 21 21.95 -40.73 -24.72
N GLY A 22 20.92 -40.22 -24.04
CA GLY A 22 20.26 -40.92 -22.92
C GLY A 22 20.63 -40.49 -21.50
N SER A 23 19.90 -39.54 -20.93
CA SER A 23 19.28 -39.74 -19.61
C SER A 23 18.21 -38.67 -19.37
N SER A 24 16.99 -39.17 -19.26
CA SER A 24 15.74 -38.48 -18.99
C SER A 24 15.66 -38.00 -17.55
N PHE A 25 15.49 -36.69 -17.35
CA PHE A 25 14.86 -36.14 -16.14
C PHE A 25 13.39 -35.82 -16.46
N PRO A 26 12.45 -36.07 -15.52
CA PRO A 26 11.03 -35.93 -15.80
C PRO A 26 10.65 -34.46 -15.93
N ASP A 27 10.04 -34.19 -17.07
CA ASP A 27 9.34 -32.99 -17.48
C ASP A 27 8.21 -32.68 -16.47
N SER A 28 8.48 -31.79 -15.51
CA SER A 28 7.44 -31.21 -14.65
C SER A 28 6.67 -30.19 -15.48
N GLY A 29 5.62 -30.70 -16.11
CA GLY A 29 4.75 -30.00 -17.06
C GLY A 29 4.48 -28.54 -16.69
N ASN A 30 5.03 -27.68 -17.53
CA ASN A 30 4.64 -26.29 -17.70
C ASN A 30 3.18 -26.27 -18.20
N ARG A 31 2.21 -26.37 -17.28
CA ARG A 31 0.80 -26.17 -17.61
C ARG A 31 0.60 -24.67 -17.82
N GLY A 32 0.47 -24.34 -19.10
CA GLY A 32 0.23 -22.99 -19.58
C GLY A 32 -0.87 -22.29 -18.79
N CYS A 33 -0.55 -21.07 -18.38
CA CYS A 33 -1.47 -20.10 -17.85
C CYS A 33 -2.57 -19.83 -18.91
N PRO A 34 -3.87 -19.94 -18.59
CA PRO A 34 -4.94 -19.74 -19.56
C PRO A 34 -5.24 -18.24 -19.69
N TRP A 35 -4.27 -17.46 -20.19
CA TRP A 35 -4.59 -16.15 -20.73
C TRP A 35 -5.12 -16.36 -22.14
N GLY A 36 -6.45 -16.29 -22.27
CA GLY A 36 -7.13 -16.28 -23.56
C GLY A 36 -6.48 -15.26 -24.48
N ARG A 37 -6.16 -15.70 -25.71
CA ARG A 37 -5.74 -14.83 -26.80
C ARG A 37 -6.91 -13.91 -27.15
N SER A 38 -6.85 -12.66 -26.70
CA SER A 38 -7.40 -11.55 -27.48
C SER A 38 -6.22 -10.69 -27.91
N GLU A 39 -5.96 -10.65 -29.22
CA GLU A 39 -5.19 -9.56 -29.80
C GLU A 39 -5.95 -8.27 -29.52
N ALA A 40 -5.43 -7.45 -28.61
CA ALA A 40 -6.00 -6.15 -28.27
C ALA A 40 -4.93 -5.07 -28.44
N THR A 41 -5.21 -4.21 -29.42
CA THR A 41 -4.85 -2.78 -29.47
C THR A 41 -4.81 -2.13 -28.08
N SER A 42 -3.99 -1.08 -27.91
CA SER A 42 -3.81 -0.32 -26.65
C SER A 42 -5.01 -0.40 -25.70
N ILE A 43 -4.83 -1.05 -24.54
CA ILE A 43 -5.87 -1.28 -23.52
C ILE A 43 -6.19 0.02 -22.76
N ILE A 44 -5.40 1.08 -22.94
CA ILE A 44 -5.72 2.38 -22.36
C ILE A 44 -6.71 3.05 -23.32
N PRO A 45 -7.97 3.31 -22.92
CA PRO A 45 -8.88 4.05 -23.76
C PRO A 45 -8.21 5.37 -24.15
N ASN A 46 -8.03 5.56 -25.46
CA ASN A 46 -7.33 6.71 -26.01
C ASN A 46 -8.18 7.96 -25.72
N ARG A 47 -7.94 8.62 -24.59
CA ARG A 47 -8.69 9.79 -24.12
C ARG A 47 -8.17 11.10 -24.71
N SER A 48 -7.62 11.05 -25.93
CA SER A 48 -7.29 12.23 -26.72
C SER A 48 -8.51 13.09 -27.09
N LEU A 49 -9.74 12.69 -26.74
CA LEU A 49 -10.98 13.26 -27.26
C LEU A 49 -11.97 13.82 -26.23
N SER A 50 -11.62 13.94 -24.93
CA SER A 50 -12.51 14.70 -24.02
C SER A 50 -12.38 16.20 -24.31
N SER A 51 -13.31 16.72 -25.09
CA SER A 51 -13.45 18.14 -25.41
C SER A 51 -13.68 18.94 -24.14
N GLY A 52 -12.71 19.79 -23.79
CA GLY A 52 -12.81 20.72 -22.67
C GLY A 52 -11.50 21.46 -22.47
N ASP A 53 -11.59 22.74 -22.13
CA ASP A 53 -10.42 23.53 -21.77
C ASP A 53 -9.77 22.93 -20.52
N VAL A 54 -8.52 22.51 -20.67
CA VAL A 54 -7.69 22.00 -19.57
C VAL A 54 -6.44 22.84 -19.43
N LYS A 55 -6.01 23.04 -18.19
CA LYS A 55 -4.70 23.60 -17.88
C LYS A 55 -3.72 22.43 -17.77
N TRP A 56 -2.85 22.29 -18.77
CA TRP A 56 -1.77 21.30 -18.73
C TRP A 56 -0.80 21.60 -17.59
N LEU A 57 -0.44 20.56 -16.83
CA LEU A 57 0.48 20.65 -15.72
C LEU A 57 1.85 20.09 -16.17
N TRP A 58 2.22 18.90 -15.72
CA TRP A 58 3.49 18.24 -16.06
C TRP A 58 3.26 16.82 -16.62
N PRO A 59 4.23 16.26 -17.36
CA PRO A 59 4.13 14.89 -17.88
C PRO A 59 4.17 13.88 -16.71
N LEU A 60 3.51 12.75 -16.89
CA LEU A 60 3.59 11.63 -15.95
C LEU A 60 5.02 11.07 -15.96
N ASP A 61 5.61 10.93 -14.78
CA ASP A 61 6.81 10.13 -14.63
C ASP A 61 6.49 8.62 -14.74
N ARG A 62 7.54 7.80 -14.82
CA ARG A 62 7.40 6.35 -15.00
C ARG A 62 6.55 5.69 -13.90
N GLU A 63 6.63 6.20 -12.67
CA GLU A 63 5.88 5.67 -11.53
C GLU A 63 4.40 6.06 -11.59
N SER A 64 4.10 7.33 -11.90
CA SER A 64 2.75 7.84 -12.17
C SER A 64 2.07 7.06 -13.29
N LEU A 65 2.80 6.83 -14.38
CA LEU A 65 2.34 6.06 -15.52
C LEU A 65 2.09 4.60 -15.11
N GLY A 66 2.96 4.03 -14.28
CA GLY A 66 2.77 2.72 -13.65
C GLY A 66 1.44 2.61 -12.93
N PHE A 67 1.12 3.58 -12.06
CA PHE A 67 -0.18 3.65 -11.38
C PHE A 67 -1.34 3.83 -12.36
N HIS A 68 -1.20 4.67 -13.38
CA HIS A 68 -2.25 4.89 -14.36
C HIS A 68 -2.60 3.60 -15.13
N VAL A 69 -1.59 2.88 -15.61
CA VAL A 69 -1.77 1.64 -16.38
C VAL A 69 -2.43 0.54 -15.54
N VAL A 70 -2.02 0.37 -14.28
CA VAL A 70 -2.57 -0.68 -13.40
C VAL A 70 -3.94 -0.33 -12.83
N HIS A 71 -4.24 0.97 -12.62
CA HIS A 71 -5.57 1.43 -12.18
C HIS A 71 -6.65 1.13 -13.20
N ASN A 72 -6.32 1.22 -14.49
CA ASN A 72 -7.23 0.82 -15.58
C ASN A 72 -7.56 -0.69 -15.58
N ARG A 73 -6.91 -1.49 -14.72
CA ARG A 73 -7.19 -2.92 -14.52
C ARG A 73 -7.79 -3.23 -13.16
N GLY A 74 -8.14 -2.21 -12.39
CA GLY A 74 -8.73 -2.34 -11.07
C GLY A 74 -7.73 -2.72 -9.96
N ALA A 75 -6.42 -2.62 -10.22
CA ALA A 75 -5.37 -2.94 -9.26
C ALA A 75 -4.73 -1.69 -8.64
N ARG A 76 -4.04 -1.88 -7.51
CA ARG A 76 -3.26 -0.85 -6.80
C ARG A 76 -4.04 0.40 -6.39
N MET A 77 -5.33 0.28 -6.11
CA MET A 77 -6.13 1.36 -5.54
C MET A 77 -6.18 1.25 -4.03
N GLY A 78 -5.97 2.38 -3.36
CA GLY A 78 -6.23 2.53 -1.93
C GLY A 78 -7.67 2.98 -1.71
N PHE A 79 -8.28 2.46 -0.66
CA PHE A 79 -9.58 2.90 -0.17
C PHE A 79 -9.45 3.33 1.28
N PHE A 80 -10.21 4.35 1.62
CA PHE A 80 -10.47 4.80 2.98
C PHE A 80 -11.92 4.50 3.29
N LEU A 81 -12.13 3.68 4.30
CA LEU A 81 -13.41 3.21 4.78
C LEU A 81 -13.61 3.83 6.16
N MET A 82 -14.69 4.59 6.35
CA MET A 82 -14.97 5.23 7.62
C MET A 82 -16.41 5.04 8.03
N THR A 83 -16.64 5.08 9.33
CA THR A 83 -17.98 5.27 9.89
C THR A 83 -18.11 6.71 10.38
N LEU A 84 -19.01 7.46 9.74
CA LEU A 84 -19.38 8.82 10.11
C LEU A 84 -20.72 8.79 10.84
N ASN A 85 -20.77 9.41 12.01
CA ASN A 85 -21.99 9.62 12.76
C ASN A 85 -22.43 11.09 12.66
N SER A 86 -23.73 11.36 12.70
CA SER A 86 -24.28 12.72 12.68
C SER A 86 -25.42 12.90 13.67
N THR A 87 -25.63 14.16 14.09
CA THR A 87 -26.71 14.59 15.00
C THR A 87 -28.08 14.56 14.33
N SER A 88 -28.14 14.77 13.01
CA SER A 88 -29.33 14.72 12.16
C SER A 88 -29.06 13.95 10.88
N PRO A 89 -30.10 13.46 10.15
CA PRO A 89 -29.89 12.84 8.85
C PRO A 89 -29.17 13.80 7.91
N LEU A 90 -28.07 13.35 7.31
CA LEU A 90 -27.31 14.11 6.33
C LEU A 90 -28.10 14.26 5.03
N LYS A 91 -28.15 15.49 4.54
CA LYS A 91 -28.69 15.80 3.21
C LYS A 91 -27.60 15.60 2.17
N THR A 92 -27.95 15.05 1.02
CA THR A 92 -27.03 14.85 -0.10
C THR A 92 -26.39 16.17 -0.53
N GLU A 93 -27.16 17.26 -0.53
CA GLU A 93 -26.73 18.59 -0.95
C GLU A 93 -25.65 19.18 -0.04
N ASP A 94 -25.73 18.93 1.27
CA ASP A 94 -24.74 19.41 2.24
C ASP A 94 -23.39 18.70 2.02
N VAL A 95 -23.42 17.40 1.75
CA VAL A 95 -22.23 16.60 1.44
C VAL A 95 -21.61 17.04 0.10
N GLU A 96 -22.43 17.22 -0.94
CA GLU A 96 -21.97 17.72 -2.24
C GLU A 96 -21.34 19.11 -2.14
N ARG A 97 -21.93 20.00 -1.34
CA ARG A 97 -21.39 21.33 -1.09
C ARG A 97 -20.06 21.27 -0.35
N ALA A 98 -19.93 20.43 0.69
CA ALA A 98 -18.67 20.22 1.39
C ALA A 98 -17.57 19.67 0.47
N LEU A 99 -17.89 18.69 -0.39
CA LEU A 99 -16.96 18.16 -1.39
C LEU A 99 -16.58 19.20 -2.46
N SER A 100 -17.49 20.10 -2.83
CA SER A 100 -17.19 21.20 -3.76
C SER A 100 -16.20 22.19 -3.15
N HIS A 101 -16.37 22.57 -1.87
CA HIS A 101 -15.39 23.37 -1.13
C HIS A 101 -14.05 22.63 -1.03
N LEU A 102 -14.08 21.33 -0.70
CA LEU A 102 -12.89 20.50 -0.60
C LEU A 102 -12.10 20.48 -1.91
N GLN A 103 -12.80 20.32 -3.04
CA GLN A 103 -12.19 20.32 -4.35
C GLN A 103 -11.57 21.68 -4.72
N ARG A 104 -12.20 22.81 -4.36
CA ARG A 104 -11.62 24.15 -4.59
C ARG A 104 -10.38 24.39 -3.75
N LYS A 105 -10.40 23.96 -2.49
CA LYS A 105 -9.26 24.04 -1.58
C LYS A 105 -8.08 23.15 -1.96
N ASN A 106 -8.32 22.08 -2.70
CA ASN A 106 -7.31 21.07 -3.01
C ASN A 106 -7.10 20.91 -4.51
N PRO A 107 -6.07 21.55 -5.10
CA PRO A 107 -5.78 21.43 -6.53
C PRO A 107 -5.67 19.99 -7.04
N ALA A 108 -5.16 19.06 -6.22
CA ALA A 108 -5.08 17.64 -6.58
C ALA A 108 -6.44 16.97 -6.88
N MET A 109 -7.55 17.50 -6.36
CA MET A 109 -8.90 17.01 -6.63
C MET A 109 -9.49 17.51 -7.95
N ARG A 110 -8.76 18.36 -8.67
CA ARG A 110 -9.12 18.87 -10.00
C ARG A 110 -8.23 18.30 -11.09
N VAL A 111 -7.30 17.40 -10.74
CA VAL A 111 -6.36 16.82 -11.69
C VAL A 111 -6.97 15.63 -12.39
N ASP A 112 -6.73 15.57 -13.69
CA ASP A 112 -7.03 14.49 -14.63
C ASP A 112 -5.70 14.03 -15.29
N ILE A 113 -5.72 12.87 -15.93
CA ILE A 113 -4.60 12.29 -16.67
C ILE A 113 -5.02 12.15 -18.13
N ARG A 114 -4.32 12.85 -19.03
CA ARG A 114 -4.65 12.88 -20.47
C ARG A 114 -3.44 12.68 -21.34
N LEU A 115 -3.66 12.04 -22.49
CA LEU A 115 -2.64 11.87 -23.52
C LEU A 115 -2.56 13.15 -24.37
N ARG A 116 -1.35 13.66 -24.57
CA ARG A 116 -1.02 14.77 -25.48
C ARG A 116 0.32 14.47 -26.14
N ASP A 117 0.34 14.47 -27.47
CA ASP A 117 1.54 14.20 -28.28
C ASP A 117 2.25 12.90 -27.87
N ASP A 118 1.47 11.81 -27.72
CA ASP A 118 1.93 10.48 -27.27
C ASP A 118 2.57 10.42 -25.88
N VAL A 119 2.44 11.50 -25.09
CA VAL A 119 2.90 11.57 -23.69
C VAL A 119 1.69 11.70 -22.78
N TRP A 120 1.68 10.99 -21.66
CA TRP A 120 0.67 11.18 -20.63
C TRP A 120 1.01 12.39 -19.77
N TRP A 121 0.01 13.25 -19.52
CA TRP A 121 0.15 14.46 -18.74
C TRP A 121 -0.87 14.52 -17.61
N PHE A 122 -0.47 15.09 -16.49
CA PHE A 122 -1.41 15.65 -15.55
C PHE A 122 -1.97 16.95 -16.13
N CYS A 123 -3.27 17.15 -15.99
CA CYS A 123 -3.92 18.40 -16.34
C CYS A 123 -4.99 18.76 -15.31
N GLU A 124 -5.23 20.05 -15.10
CA GLU A 124 -6.29 20.55 -14.24
C GLU A 124 -7.54 20.83 -15.09
N GLN A 125 -8.67 20.27 -14.67
CA GLN A 125 -9.96 20.47 -15.34
C GLN A 125 -10.83 21.45 -14.53
N VAL A 126 -11.29 22.50 -15.20
CA VAL A 126 -12.18 23.50 -14.59
C VAL A 126 -13.63 23.01 -14.61
N GLY A 127 -14.36 23.22 -13.51
CA GLY A 127 -15.81 22.98 -13.44
C GLY A 127 -16.26 21.52 -13.31
N ARG A 128 -15.33 20.56 -13.23
CA ARG A 128 -15.65 19.15 -13.01
C ARG A 128 -16.03 18.91 -11.55
N LYS A 129 -17.18 18.28 -11.31
CA LYS A 129 -17.59 17.85 -9.96
C LYS A 129 -16.88 16.55 -9.55
N VAL A 130 -16.66 16.38 -8.26
CA VAL A 130 -16.18 15.12 -7.66
C VAL A 130 -17.20 14.00 -7.92
N ASP A 131 -16.77 12.79 -8.28
CA ASP A 131 -17.65 11.61 -8.40
C ASP A 131 -18.16 11.20 -7.01
N PHE A 132 -19.30 11.77 -6.61
CA PHE A 132 -19.99 11.47 -5.36
C PHE A 132 -21.33 10.78 -5.59
N LYS A 133 -21.67 9.81 -4.74
CA LYS A 133 -23.01 9.22 -4.67
C LYS A 133 -23.41 8.92 -3.23
N MET A 134 -24.59 9.39 -2.84
CA MET A 134 -25.33 8.84 -1.71
C MET A 134 -26.06 7.57 -2.17
N LEU A 135 -25.77 6.43 -1.57
CA LEU A 135 -26.42 5.16 -1.88
C LEU A 135 -27.60 4.91 -0.94
N GLY A 136 -28.43 3.93 -1.28
CA GLY A 136 -29.53 3.51 -0.42
C GLY A 136 -29.05 2.79 0.84
N GLU A 137 -29.85 2.88 1.91
CA GLU A 137 -29.65 2.08 3.12
C GLU A 137 -29.62 0.59 2.77
N GLY A 138 -28.69 -0.16 3.39
CA GLY A 138 -28.50 -1.59 3.15
C GLY A 138 -27.61 -1.95 1.96
N ALA A 139 -27.09 -0.97 1.21
CA ALA A 139 -26.04 -1.23 0.22
C ALA A 139 -24.78 -1.77 0.91
N SER A 140 -24.13 -2.76 0.30
CA SER A 140 -22.91 -3.36 0.83
C SER A 140 -21.68 -2.52 0.54
N SER A 141 -20.99 -2.06 1.59
CA SER A 141 -19.71 -1.35 1.48
C SER A 141 -18.65 -2.18 0.75
N LEU A 142 -18.62 -3.50 0.97
CA LEU A 142 -17.68 -4.40 0.31
C LEU A 142 -17.95 -4.51 -1.20
N GLU A 143 -19.21 -4.68 -1.59
CA GLU A 143 -19.58 -4.75 -3.01
C GLU A 143 -19.35 -3.41 -3.70
N GLU A 144 -19.59 -2.30 -3.02
CA GLU A 144 -19.32 -0.98 -3.57
C GLU A 144 -17.83 -0.73 -3.76
N CYS A 145 -16.98 -1.12 -2.80
CA CYS A 145 -15.52 -1.08 -2.97
C CYS A 145 -15.09 -1.87 -4.22
N ARG A 146 -15.61 -3.09 -4.39
CA ARG A 146 -15.35 -3.93 -5.58
C ARG A 146 -15.81 -3.22 -6.85
N ARG A 147 -17.02 -2.66 -6.88
CA ARG A 147 -17.54 -1.93 -8.05
C ARG A 147 -16.70 -0.70 -8.39
N MET A 148 -16.28 0.05 -7.36
CA MET A 148 -15.41 1.21 -7.52
C MET A 148 -14.04 0.81 -8.07
N SER A 149 -13.50 -0.33 -7.64
CA SER A 149 -12.21 -0.85 -8.12
C SER A 149 -12.28 -1.38 -9.55
N GLU A 150 -13.29 -2.20 -9.87
CA GLU A 150 -13.41 -2.83 -11.19
C GLU A 150 -13.53 -1.83 -12.33
N ARG A 151 -14.18 -0.70 -12.06
CA ARG A 151 -14.33 0.37 -13.05
C ARG A 151 -13.05 1.17 -13.24
N GLY A 152 -12.04 1.03 -12.36
CA GLY A 152 -10.82 1.84 -12.39
C GLY A 152 -11.14 3.32 -12.32
N PHE A 153 -10.46 4.17 -13.07
CA PHE A 153 -10.76 5.60 -13.19
C PHE A 153 -11.05 5.94 -14.65
N PRO A 154 -12.13 5.38 -15.21
CA PRO A 154 -12.28 5.30 -16.64
C PRO A 154 -12.67 6.64 -17.23
N ASP A 155 -13.14 7.60 -16.42
CA ASP A 155 -13.67 8.92 -16.79
C ASP A 155 -12.75 10.11 -16.60
N GLY A 156 -11.50 9.89 -16.18
CA GLY A 156 -10.61 10.99 -15.78
C GLY A 156 -10.97 11.56 -14.41
N ASP A 157 -11.99 10.98 -13.74
CA ASP A 157 -12.15 11.17 -12.31
C ASP A 157 -10.91 10.60 -11.66
N THR A 158 -10.30 11.33 -10.73
CA THR A 158 -9.17 10.84 -9.95
C THR A 158 -9.53 10.65 -8.49
N TRP A 159 -10.80 10.91 -8.14
CA TRP A 159 -11.36 10.80 -6.80
C TRP A 159 -12.80 10.31 -6.89
N LYS A 160 -13.17 9.38 -6.03
CA LYS A 160 -14.55 8.90 -5.90
C LYS A 160 -14.93 8.83 -4.44
N PHE A 161 -16.17 9.22 -4.15
CA PHE A 161 -16.77 9.22 -2.83
C PHE A 161 -18.11 8.50 -2.89
N ARG A 162 -18.35 7.63 -1.92
CA ARG A 162 -19.65 7.00 -1.67
C ARG A 162 -20.01 7.21 -0.22
N MET A 163 -21.28 7.49 0.02
CA MET A 163 -21.84 7.54 1.36
C MET A 163 -23.04 6.61 1.42
N ILE A 164 -23.08 5.74 2.41
CA ILE A 164 -24.12 4.71 2.57
C ILE A 164 -24.73 4.88 3.96
N PRO A 165 -25.99 5.30 4.08
CA PRO A 165 -26.68 5.32 5.36
C PRO A 165 -26.72 3.92 5.96
N ARG A 166 -26.36 3.81 7.24
CA ARG A 166 -26.55 2.60 8.03
C ARG A 166 -27.92 2.67 8.71
N GLY A 167 -28.56 1.51 8.88
CA GLY A 167 -29.82 1.43 9.61
C GLY A 167 -29.68 1.82 11.08
N LYS A 168 -30.79 2.23 11.69
CA LYS A 168 -30.84 2.72 13.09
C LYS A 168 -30.28 1.70 14.11
N GLU A 169 -30.49 0.43 13.82
CA GLU A 169 -30.04 -0.69 14.66
C GLU A 169 -28.57 -1.08 14.44
N ALA A 170 -27.86 -0.42 13.50
CA ALA A 170 -26.47 -0.72 13.27
C ALA A 170 -25.62 -0.47 14.53
N PRO A 171 -24.70 -1.39 14.87
CA PRO A 171 -23.79 -1.20 15.99
C PRO A 171 -22.89 0.00 15.73
N CYS A 172 -22.70 0.82 16.77
CA CYS A 172 -21.74 1.92 16.73
C CYS A 172 -20.45 1.46 17.40
N VAL A 173 -19.31 1.67 16.74
CA VAL A 173 -17.98 1.32 17.25
C VAL A 173 -17.64 2.06 18.54
N MET A 174 -18.24 3.23 18.74
CA MET A 174 -18.16 4.03 19.96
C MET A 174 -19.56 4.21 20.57
N PRO A 175 -20.08 3.24 21.32
CA PRO A 175 -21.44 3.30 21.89
C PRO A 175 -21.71 4.57 22.71
N GLU A 176 -20.68 5.12 23.35
CA GLU A 176 -20.74 6.33 24.18
C GLU A 176 -21.10 7.60 23.41
N VAL A 177 -20.92 7.64 22.08
CA VAL A 177 -21.33 8.79 21.24
C VAL A 177 -22.63 8.57 20.49
N LYS A 178 -23.20 7.35 20.53
CA LYS A 178 -24.41 6.99 19.75
C LYS A 178 -25.64 7.81 20.16
N GLY A 179 -25.72 8.22 21.43
CA GLY A 179 -26.81 9.08 21.92
C GLY A 179 -26.81 10.47 21.27
N ASP A 180 -25.63 11.09 21.19
CA ASP A 180 -25.45 12.43 20.62
C ASP A 180 -25.47 12.42 19.08
N PHE A 181 -24.99 11.32 18.47
CA PHE A 181 -24.87 11.17 17.01
C PHE A 181 -25.54 9.86 16.54
N PRO A 182 -26.89 9.81 16.48
CA PRO A 182 -27.63 8.57 16.27
C PRO A 182 -27.66 8.09 14.81
N TYR A 183 -27.36 8.95 13.84
CA TYR A 183 -27.37 8.61 12.42
C TYR A 183 -25.98 8.18 11.98
N GLN A 184 -25.86 7.04 11.30
CA GLN A 184 -24.58 6.45 10.94
C GLN A 184 -24.46 6.28 9.42
N TYR A 185 -23.25 6.44 8.89
CA TYR A 185 -22.94 6.35 7.47
C TYR A 185 -21.61 5.63 7.25
N ASP A 186 -21.56 4.71 6.30
CA ASP A 186 -20.29 4.28 5.71
C ASP A 186 -19.85 5.30 4.67
N VAL A 187 -18.61 5.76 4.80
CA VAL A 187 -17.97 6.64 3.83
C VAL A 187 -16.84 5.87 3.16
N LEU A 188 -16.96 5.69 1.86
CA LEU A 188 -15.96 5.03 1.03
C LEU A 188 -15.31 6.07 0.14
N MET A 189 -13.99 6.16 0.19
CA MET A 189 -13.24 7.07 -0.67
C MET A 189 -12.08 6.34 -1.32
N THR A 190 -11.87 6.57 -2.61
CA THR A 190 -10.67 6.13 -3.32
C THR A 190 -10.16 7.24 -4.23
N SER A 191 -8.85 7.22 -4.47
CA SER A 191 -8.17 8.18 -5.32
C SER A 191 -7.18 7.50 -6.25
N HIS A 192 -6.89 8.14 -7.38
CA HIS A 192 -5.85 7.71 -8.28
C HIS A 192 -4.48 7.88 -7.59
N HIS A 193 -3.73 6.78 -7.42
CA HIS A 193 -2.50 6.76 -6.60
C HIS A 193 -1.37 7.59 -7.19
N ALA A 194 -1.45 7.89 -8.50
CA ALA A 194 -0.54 8.85 -9.12
C ALA A 194 -0.61 10.26 -8.49
N LEU A 195 -1.67 10.60 -7.75
CA LEU A 195 -1.87 11.92 -7.13
C LEU A 195 -1.74 11.93 -5.60
N GLY A 196 -1.77 10.78 -4.95
CA GLY A 196 -1.82 10.72 -3.49
C GLY A 196 -1.37 9.38 -2.91
N ASP A 197 -0.65 9.46 -1.78
CA ASP A 197 -0.39 8.35 -0.88
C ASP A 197 -1.41 8.30 0.27
N GLY A 198 -1.27 7.29 1.13
CA GLY A 198 -2.17 7.13 2.27
C GLY A 198 -2.22 8.36 3.20
N LEU A 199 -1.10 9.07 3.37
CA LEU A 199 -1.06 10.27 4.20
C LEU A 199 -1.83 11.42 3.54
N SER A 200 -1.55 11.72 2.27
CA SER A 200 -2.25 12.76 1.48
C SER A 200 -3.76 12.55 1.52
N VAL A 201 -4.18 11.31 1.29
CA VAL A 201 -5.59 10.95 1.22
C VAL A 201 -6.26 11.05 2.60
N SER A 202 -5.56 10.69 3.68
CA SER A 202 -6.07 10.88 5.05
C SER A 202 -6.26 12.36 5.44
N MET A 203 -5.44 13.27 4.91
CA MET A 203 -5.62 14.71 5.11
C MET A 203 -6.85 15.24 4.37
N ILE A 204 -7.13 14.73 3.16
CA ILE A 204 -8.35 15.05 2.41
C ILE A 204 -9.60 14.61 3.18
N VAL A 205 -9.56 13.43 3.78
CA VAL A 205 -10.62 12.94 4.68
C VAL A 205 -10.86 13.89 5.85
N LYS A 206 -9.80 14.23 6.60
CA LYS A 206 -9.89 15.16 7.73
C LYS A 206 -10.58 16.46 7.31
N ARG A 207 -10.16 17.01 6.17
CA ARG A 207 -10.69 18.27 5.66
C ARG A 207 -12.13 18.16 5.18
N MET A 208 -12.52 17.02 4.61
CA MET A 208 -13.92 16.74 4.24
C MET A 208 -14.83 16.83 5.46
N VAL A 209 -14.44 16.22 6.58
CA VAL A 209 -15.21 16.23 7.84
C VAL A 209 -15.33 17.65 8.42
N GLU A 210 -14.24 18.42 8.44
CA GLU A 210 -14.26 19.82 8.88
C GLU A 210 -15.23 20.66 8.05
N LEU A 211 -15.15 20.55 6.72
CA LEU A 211 -16.00 21.30 5.80
C LEU A 211 -17.47 20.87 5.88
N LEU A 212 -17.75 19.59 6.11
CA LEU A 212 -19.11 19.11 6.28
C LEU A 212 -19.76 19.71 7.54
N ASN A 213 -19.02 19.75 8.66
CA ASN A 213 -19.48 20.45 9.86
C ASN A 213 -19.77 21.93 9.59
N ASP A 214 -18.87 22.64 8.93
CA ASP A 214 -19.04 24.06 8.64
C ASP A 214 -20.23 24.33 7.70
N VAL A 215 -20.46 23.47 6.71
CA VAL A 215 -21.62 23.56 5.80
C VAL A 215 -22.94 23.35 6.55
N ILE A 216 -23.05 22.32 7.38
CA ILE A 216 -24.28 22.02 8.15
C ILE A 216 -24.61 23.18 9.11
N LEU A 217 -23.59 23.76 9.74
CA LEU A 217 -23.73 24.89 10.65
C LEU A 217 -23.95 26.24 9.92
N GLY A 218 -23.91 26.27 8.59
CA GLY A 218 -24.06 27.49 7.81
C GLY A 218 -22.91 28.48 7.97
N ARG A 219 -21.72 28.02 8.38
CA ARG A 219 -20.54 28.86 8.55
C ARG A 219 -19.96 29.27 7.20
N HIS A 220 -19.29 30.43 7.19
CA HIS A 220 -18.57 30.89 6.00
C HIS A 220 -17.35 29.99 5.74
N VAL A 221 -17.24 29.49 4.51
CA VAL A 221 -16.08 28.74 4.02
C VAL A 221 -15.36 29.58 2.99
N ASP A 222 -14.17 30.03 3.32
CA ASP A 222 -13.23 30.59 2.35
C ASP A 222 -12.76 29.46 1.41
N ASP A 223 -12.69 29.67 0.11
CA ASP A 223 -12.29 28.66 -0.89
C ASP A 223 -10.81 28.74 -1.31
N GLU A 224 -9.99 29.57 -0.66
CA GLU A 224 -8.55 29.62 -0.95
C GLU A 224 -7.89 28.24 -0.88
N ALA A 225 -7.00 27.98 -1.84
CA ALA A 225 -6.27 26.73 -1.94
C ALA A 225 -5.34 26.54 -0.74
N THR A 226 -5.49 25.41 -0.05
CA THR A 226 -4.74 25.10 1.17
C THR A 226 -3.70 24.00 0.97
N THR A 227 -3.58 23.47 -0.26
CA THR A 227 -2.59 22.45 -0.60
C THR A 227 -1.88 22.76 -1.91
N ARG A 228 -0.69 22.18 -2.06
CA ARG A 228 0.19 22.33 -3.22
C ARG A 228 0.66 20.96 -3.71
N PHE A 229 1.06 20.87 -4.96
CA PHE A 229 1.68 19.66 -5.47
C PHE A 229 3.10 19.50 -4.94
N LEU A 230 3.53 18.25 -4.80
CA LEU A 230 4.92 17.89 -4.54
C LEU A 230 5.84 18.47 -5.63
N PRO A 231 6.89 19.25 -5.28
CA PRO A 231 7.89 19.71 -6.24
C PRO A 231 8.59 18.51 -6.89
N ARG A 232 8.64 18.47 -8.22
CA ARG A 232 9.18 17.32 -8.98
C ARG A 232 10.65 17.48 -9.34
N GLU A 233 11.08 18.73 -9.47
CA GLU A 233 12.42 19.09 -9.90
C GLU A 233 13.47 18.54 -8.92
N GLU A 234 13.24 18.72 -7.62
CA GLU A 234 14.13 18.21 -6.58
C GLU A 234 14.17 16.67 -6.56
N LEU A 235 13.03 16.00 -6.77
CA LEU A 235 13.00 14.55 -6.87
C LEU A 235 13.78 14.05 -8.07
N TRP A 236 13.65 14.69 -9.23
CA TRP A 236 14.43 14.34 -10.41
C TRP A 236 15.92 14.53 -10.21
N GLU A 237 16.35 15.58 -9.51
CA GLU A 237 17.75 15.78 -9.16
C GLU A 237 18.29 14.64 -8.28
N ILE A 238 17.52 14.24 -7.26
CA ILE A 238 17.87 13.14 -6.36
C ILE A 238 17.95 11.81 -7.15
N GLU A 239 16.92 11.50 -7.94
CA GLU A 239 16.87 10.28 -8.72
C GLU A 239 18.00 10.21 -9.77
N SER A 240 18.28 11.32 -10.46
CA SER A 240 19.37 11.38 -11.45
C SER A 240 20.72 11.13 -10.80
N ARG A 241 20.98 11.76 -9.64
CA ARG A 241 22.22 11.58 -8.88
C ARG A 241 22.41 10.13 -8.42
N ILE A 242 21.37 9.51 -7.87
CA ILE A 242 21.44 8.13 -7.38
C ILE A 242 21.59 7.15 -8.54
N THR A 243 20.89 7.37 -9.66
CA THR A 243 21.03 6.53 -10.87
C THR A 243 22.47 6.55 -11.35
N LYS A 244 23.06 7.75 -11.47
CA LYS A 244 24.46 7.92 -11.87
C LYS A 244 25.41 7.20 -10.91
N LYS A 245 25.21 7.35 -9.60
CA LYS A 245 25.99 6.65 -8.57
C LYS A 245 25.96 5.13 -8.76
N LEU A 246 24.77 4.55 -8.95
CA LEU A 246 24.63 3.09 -9.15
C LEU A 246 25.23 2.60 -10.48
N GLN A 247 25.28 3.45 -11.51
CA GLN A 247 25.92 3.12 -12.78
C GLN A 247 27.45 3.18 -12.69
N GLU A 248 27.99 4.13 -11.92
CA GLU A 248 29.43 4.36 -11.77
C GLU A 248 30.08 3.47 -10.69
N ASP A 249 29.30 2.91 -9.78
CA ASP A 249 29.73 2.06 -8.66
C ASP A 249 29.03 0.70 -8.68
N PRO A 250 29.59 -0.30 -9.42
CA PRO A 250 29.02 -1.65 -9.48
C PRO A 250 28.95 -2.35 -8.13
N GLU A 251 29.92 -2.12 -7.22
CA GLU A 251 29.91 -2.72 -5.89
C GLU A 251 28.72 -2.23 -5.07
N ARG A 252 28.42 -0.92 -5.12
CA ARG A 252 27.22 -0.38 -4.49
C ARG A 252 25.95 -0.93 -5.13
N HIS A 253 25.90 -1.03 -6.45
CA HIS A 253 24.75 -1.59 -7.15
C HIS A 253 24.48 -3.05 -6.73
N ASP A 254 25.51 -3.89 -6.69
CA ASP A 254 25.41 -5.28 -6.26
C ASP A 254 25.02 -5.39 -4.78
N PHE A 255 25.57 -4.53 -3.92
CA PHE A 255 25.13 -4.43 -2.53
C PHE A 255 23.62 -4.13 -2.44
N VAL A 256 23.13 -3.12 -3.15
CA VAL A 256 21.72 -2.71 -3.13
C VAL A 256 20.84 -3.86 -3.66
N GLN A 257 21.26 -4.54 -4.72
CA GLN A 257 20.56 -5.72 -5.22
C GLN A 257 20.50 -6.85 -4.18
N GLY A 258 21.60 -7.12 -3.48
CA GLY A 258 21.67 -8.11 -2.40
C GLY A 258 20.80 -7.79 -1.18
N THR A 259 20.39 -6.53 -0.99
CA THR A 259 19.40 -6.17 0.06
C THR A 259 17.96 -6.51 -0.30
N MET A 260 17.68 -6.85 -1.56
CA MET A 260 16.34 -7.17 -2.03
C MET A 260 16.13 -8.69 -2.08
N PRO A 261 14.90 -9.16 -1.80
CA PRO A 261 14.63 -10.59 -1.80
C PRO A 261 14.65 -11.19 -3.21
N ASP A 262 15.23 -12.37 -3.33
CA ASP A 262 15.16 -13.31 -4.45
C ASP A 262 14.32 -14.56 -4.11
N SER A 263 13.79 -14.56 -2.90
CA SER A 263 12.95 -15.55 -2.22
C SER A 263 11.62 -15.88 -2.90
N SER A 264 11.16 -17.14 -2.86
CA SER A 264 9.71 -17.36 -2.83
C SER A 264 9.19 -17.11 -1.40
N PRO A 265 8.05 -16.42 -1.23
CA PRO A 265 7.48 -16.17 0.09
C PRO A 265 7.26 -17.42 0.93
N LEU A 266 7.53 -17.31 2.22
CA LEU A 266 7.46 -18.37 3.21
C LEU A 266 6.07 -19.03 3.27
N LEU A 267 4.99 -18.25 3.30
CA LEU A 267 3.64 -18.82 3.40
C LEU A 267 3.24 -19.71 2.21
N LEU A 268 3.80 -19.46 1.02
CA LEU A 268 3.50 -20.28 -0.16
C LEU A 268 4.13 -21.67 -0.09
N ARG A 269 5.05 -21.89 0.86
CA ARG A 269 5.59 -23.22 1.18
C ARG A 269 4.64 -24.03 2.08
N ALA A 270 3.85 -23.33 2.90
CA ALA A 270 2.93 -23.90 3.89
C ALA A 270 1.50 -24.07 3.37
N PHE A 271 1.03 -23.11 2.58
CA PHE A 271 -0.34 -23.05 2.08
C PHE A 271 -0.35 -23.07 0.55
N PRO A 272 -1.05 -24.03 -0.07
CA PRO A 272 -1.15 -24.08 -1.52
C PRO A 272 -1.96 -22.90 -2.04
N ARG A 273 -1.61 -22.44 -3.24
CA ARG A 273 -2.38 -21.38 -3.92
C ARG A 273 -3.79 -21.88 -4.23
N PRO A 274 -4.83 -21.08 -3.95
CA PRO A 274 -6.19 -21.46 -4.28
C PRO A 274 -6.42 -21.45 -5.79
N SER A 275 -7.41 -22.22 -6.23
CA SER A 275 -7.97 -22.05 -7.57
C SER A 275 -8.96 -20.88 -7.51
N ALA A 276 -8.64 -19.78 -8.19
CA ALA A 276 -9.52 -18.62 -8.28
C ALA A 276 -9.93 -18.39 -9.73
N ASP A 277 -11.24 -18.41 -9.99
CA ASP A 277 -11.80 -18.09 -11.32
C ASP A 277 -11.50 -16.64 -11.73
N ARG A 278 -11.36 -15.78 -10.72
CA ARG A 278 -11.01 -14.38 -10.90
C ARG A 278 -10.05 -13.92 -9.81
N VAL A 279 -8.94 -13.34 -10.24
CA VAL A 279 -7.96 -12.72 -9.35
C VAL A 279 -8.49 -11.37 -8.87
N THR A 280 -8.61 -11.20 -7.56
CA THR A 280 -9.04 -9.96 -6.92
C THR A 280 -8.32 -9.78 -5.58
N THR A 281 -8.72 -8.77 -4.81
CA THR A 281 -8.24 -8.56 -3.45
C THR A 281 -9.36 -8.81 -2.45
N GLY A 282 -9.09 -9.66 -1.47
CA GLY A 282 -9.84 -9.74 -0.23
C GLY A 282 -9.20 -8.83 0.83
N TYR A 283 -9.97 -8.45 1.85
CA TYR A 283 -9.42 -7.73 2.99
C TYR A 283 -10.12 -8.09 4.29
N LEU A 284 -9.37 -8.03 5.38
CA LEU A 284 -9.85 -8.17 6.75
C LEU A 284 -9.48 -6.91 7.52
N THR A 285 -10.33 -6.52 8.46
CA THR A 285 -10.04 -5.44 9.41
C THR A 285 -9.95 -6.02 10.81
N ARG A 286 -9.05 -5.49 11.63
CA ARG A 286 -8.87 -5.83 13.04
C ARG A 286 -8.64 -4.54 13.83
N THR A 287 -9.32 -4.44 14.95
CA THR A 287 -9.17 -3.34 15.91
C THR A 287 -8.67 -3.95 17.20
N VAL A 288 -7.50 -3.49 17.65
CA VAL A 288 -6.98 -3.80 18.97
C VAL A 288 -7.74 -2.94 19.97
N ASP A 289 -8.08 -3.52 21.13
CA ASP A 289 -8.68 -2.77 22.22
C ASP A 289 -7.73 -1.67 22.74
N LEU A 290 -8.31 -0.72 23.47
CA LEU A 290 -7.60 0.46 23.96
C LEU A 290 -6.48 0.10 24.94
N GLU A 291 -6.73 -0.86 25.84
CA GLU A 291 -5.77 -1.26 26.87
C GLU A 291 -4.53 -1.91 26.25
N ALA A 292 -4.73 -2.89 25.38
CA ALA A 292 -3.63 -3.55 24.66
C ALA A 292 -2.87 -2.56 23.79
N THR A 293 -3.56 -1.65 23.08
CA THR A 293 -2.90 -0.60 22.29
C THR A 293 -2.00 0.28 23.16
N GLN A 294 -2.54 0.82 24.25
CA GLN A 294 -1.79 1.70 25.15
C GLN A 294 -0.60 0.98 25.80
N ASN A 295 -0.78 -0.29 26.18
CA ASN A 295 0.30 -1.06 26.78
C ASN A 295 1.39 -1.38 25.75
N PHE A 296 1.02 -1.75 24.53
CA PHE A 296 1.96 -1.96 23.42
C PHE A 296 2.76 -0.70 23.11
N GLU A 297 2.11 0.46 23.03
CA GLU A 297 2.79 1.75 22.81
C GLU A 297 3.77 2.09 23.94
N ARG A 298 3.37 1.85 25.20
CA ARG A 298 4.22 2.05 26.38
C ARG A 298 5.44 1.12 26.35
N LEU A 299 5.25 -0.16 26.01
CA LEU A 299 6.34 -1.12 25.90
C LEU A 299 7.27 -0.79 24.74
N CYS A 300 6.74 -0.39 23.58
CA CYS A 300 7.55 0.10 22.46
C CYS A 300 8.48 1.24 22.90
N LYS A 301 7.93 2.24 23.59
CA LYS A 301 8.70 3.37 24.17
C LYS A 301 9.76 2.89 25.15
N ALA A 302 9.41 2.01 26.08
CA ALA A 302 10.34 1.47 27.08
C ALA A 302 11.48 0.66 26.47
N GLN A 303 11.23 -0.03 25.34
CA GLN A 303 12.21 -0.83 24.63
C GLN A 303 12.99 -0.04 23.57
N GLY A 304 12.68 1.25 23.36
CA GLY A 304 13.33 2.09 22.35
C GLY A 304 13.02 1.67 20.90
N VAL A 305 11.87 1.02 20.68
CA VAL A 305 11.43 0.56 19.35
C VAL A 305 10.24 1.36 18.87
N THR A 306 10.14 1.54 17.56
CA THR A 306 8.95 2.14 16.93
C THR A 306 7.82 1.11 16.87
N ILE A 307 6.57 1.60 16.85
CA ILE A 307 5.39 0.74 16.62
C ILE A 307 5.54 -0.04 15.32
N ASN A 308 6.05 0.59 14.25
CA ASN A 308 6.27 -0.10 12.97
C ASN A 308 7.25 -1.27 13.09
N GLY A 309 8.41 -1.07 13.75
CA GLY A 309 9.39 -2.14 13.97
C GLY A 309 8.83 -3.27 14.83
N ALA A 310 8.19 -2.94 15.95
CA ALA A 310 7.58 -3.94 16.83
C ALA A 310 6.43 -4.71 16.15
N PHE A 311 5.55 -4.02 15.41
CA PHE A 311 4.44 -4.66 14.69
C PHE A 311 4.94 -5.52 13.53
N THR A 312 6.04 -5.16 12.89
CA THR A 312 6.71 -6.00 11.88
C THR A 312 7.21 -7.30 12.52
N SER A 313 7.80 -7.22 13.73
CA SER A 313 8.18 -8.42 14.48
C SER A 313 6.97 -9.27 14.89
N VAL A 314 5.83 -8.67 15.23
CA VAL A 314 4.56 -9.39 15.46
C VAL A 314 4.16 -10.18 14.22
N ILE A 315 4.17 -9.56 13.04
CA ILE A 315 3.84 -10.23 11.77
C ILE A 315 4.84 -11.37 11.49
N ASN A 316 6.14 -11.12 11.63
CA ASN A 316 7.17 -12.12 11.37
C ASN A 316 7.00 -13.37 12.25
N ILE A 317 6.73 -13.19 13.54
CA ILE A 317 6.46 -14.30 14.47
C ILE A 317 5.17 -15.03 14.10
N ALA A 318 4.10 -14.29 13.79
CA ALA A 318 2.84 -14.90 13.38
C ALA A 318 3.00 -15.77 12.12
N LEU A 319 3.76 -15.28 11.12
CA LEU A 319 4.10 -16.06 9.92
C LEU A 319 4.88 -17.33 10.27
N ALA A 320 5.92 -17.21 11.10
CA ALA A 320 6.73 -18.35 11.53
C ALA A 320 5.89 -19.40 12.29
N ARG A 321 5.06 -18.97 13.25
CA ARG A 321 4.15 -19.85 14.01
C ARG A 321 3.14 -20.55 13.11
N LEU A 322 2.57 -19.84 12.15
CA LEU A 322 1.59 -20.42 11.24
C LEU A 322 2.21 -21.52 10.35
N VAL A 323 3.44 -21.30 9.88
CA VAL A 323 4.23 -22.28 9.11
C VAL A 323 4.65 -23.48 9.97
N GLN A 324 5.00 -23.26 11.24
CA GLN A 324 5.24 -24.35 12.21
C GLN A 324 3.98 -25.19 12.41
N LYS A 325 2.82 -24.55 12.61
CA LYS A 325 1.52 -25.22 12.79
C LYS A 325 1.10 -26.01 11.53
N SER A 326 1.57 -25.63 10.35
CA SER A 326 1.35 -26.40 9.12
C SER A 326 2.30 -27.61 8.96
N GLY A 327 3.15 -27.89 9.94
CA GLY A 327 4.10 -29.01 9.94
C GLY A 327 5.48 -28.69 9.37
N ILE A 328 5.78 -27.42 9.07
CA ILE A 328 7.09 -27.01 8.53
C ILE A 328 7.94 -26.40 9.66
N SER A 329 8.73 -27.25 10.31
CA SER A 329 9.69 -26.84 11.33
C SER A 329 11.07 -26.58 10.71
N GLN A 330 11.66 -25.42 11.00
CA GLN A 330 13.01 -25.01 10.60
C GLN A 330 13.71 -24.36 11.80
N GLU A 331 15.04 -24.40 11.82
CA GLU A 331 15.84 -23.69 12.82
C GLU A 331 15.67 -22.17 12.71
N SER A 332 15.57 -21.68 11.48
CA SER A 332 15.29 -20.29 11.17
C SER A 332 14.32 -20.14 9.99
N TYR A 333 13.60 -19.02 9.98
CA TYR A 333 12.70 -18.60 8.93
C TYR A 333 13.19 -17.28 8.35
N ARG A 334 13.39 -17.24 7.04
CA ARG A 334 13.72 -16.03 6.30
C ARG A 334 12.43 -15.40 5.79
N ILE A 335 12.18 -14.14 6.18
CA ILE A 335 10.95 -13.41 5.86
C ILE A 335 11.32 -12.12 5.15
N ALA A 336 10.77 -11.94 3.96
CA ALA A 336 10.99 -10.75 3.15
C ALA A 336 9.81 -9.79 3.28
N SER A 337 10.07 -8.58 3.75
CA SER A 337 9.07 -7.54 3.96
C SER A 337 9.34 -6.30 3.10
N ASN A 338 8.28 -5.58 2.79
CA ASN A 338 8.36 -4.32 2.06
C ASN A 338 7.71 -3.19 2.85
N HIS A 339 8.50 -2.21 3.28
CA HIS A 339 8.04 -1.09 4.09
C HIS A 339 7.81 0.14 3.23
N LEU A 340 6.63 0.72 3.35
CA LEU A 340 6.21 1.90 2.59
C LEU A 340 6.73 3.16 3.29
N VAL A 341 7.57 3.92 2.59
CA VAL A 341 8.29 5.08 3.13
C VAL A 341 7.90 6.33 2.35
N SER A 342 7.57 7.42 3.04
CA SER A 342 7.27 8.68 2.36
C SER A 342 8.54 9.26 1.70
N VAL A 343 8.47 9.51 0.39
CA VAL A 343 9.55 10.17 -0.36
C VAL A 343 9.86 11.58 0.16
N ILE A 344 8.87 12.24 0.79
CA ILE A 344 8.98 13.60 1.33
C ILE A 344 10.11 13.70 2.38
N ARG A 345 10.47 12.58 3.03
CA ARG A 345 11.62 12.46 3.93
C ARG A 345 12.94 12.90 3.32
N TYR A 346 13.09 12.76 2.00
CA TYR A 346 14.36 12.99 1.30
C TYR A 346 14.43 14.36 0.62
N LEU A 347 13.38 15.19 0.75
CA LEU A 347 13.38 16.56 0.26
C LEU A 347 14.06 17.50 1.27
N LYS A 348 14.76 18.51 0.77
CA LYS A 348 15.38 19.58 1.58
C LYS A 348 14.33 20.36 2.37
N GLN A 349 13.14 20.51 1.81
CA GLN A 349 12.01 21.16 2.48
C GLN A 349 10.82 20.20 2.51
N THR A 350 10.19 20.10 3.68
CA THR A 350 8.97 19.30 3.89
C THR A 350 7.78 20.22 4.21
N PRO A 351 7.20 20.92 3.21
CA PRO A 351 5.99 21.68 3.44
C PRO A 351 4.85 20.76 3.92
N ARG A 352 4.09 21.25 4.91
CA ARG A 352 2.97 20.50 5.52
C ARG A 352 1.72 20.45 4.63
N ASP A 353 1.67 21.27 3.60
CA ASP A 353 0.55 21.45 2.69
C ASP A 353 0.74 20.72 1.36
N ILE A 354 1.79 19.88 1.23
CA ILE A 354 2.00 19.08 0.03
C ILE A 354 0.98 17.94 -0.04
N MET A 355 0.37 17.84 -1.22
CA MET A 355 -0.41 16.72 -1.69
C MET A 355 0.38 15.96 -2.75
N GLY A 356 0.37 14.64 -2.63
CA GLY A 356 1.14 13.77 -3.49
C GLY A 356 2.53 13.51 -2.90
N GLY A 357 3.02 12.32 -3.19
CA GLY A 357 4.19 11.72 -2.57
C GLY A 357 4.09 10.25 -2.87
N TYR A 358 5.02 9.70 -3.64
CA TYR A 358 5.00 8.27 -3.89
C TYR A 358 5.55 7.53 -2.68
N PRO A 359 4.89 6.45 -2.24
CA PRO A 359 5.51 5.56 -1.28
C PRO A 359 6.72 4.91 -1.95
N LEU A 360 7.89 5.11 -1.37
CA LEU A 360 9.07 4.30 -1.68
C LEU A 360 8.93 2.94 -0.98
N TYR A 361 9.59 1.95 -1.56
CA TYR A 361 9.65 0.60 -1.01
C TYR A 361 11.03 0.36 -0.42
N LEU A 362 11.09 0.21 0.91
CA LEU A 362 12.24 -0.34 1.61
C LEU A 362 12.04 -1.85 1.75
N SER A 363 12.69 -2.62 0.88
CA SER A 363 12.82 -4.07 1.05
C SER A 363 13.69 -4.36 2.27
N HIS A 364 13.22 -5.26 3.13
CA HIS A 364 13.93 -5.71 4.31
C HIS A 364 13.78 -7.23 4.43
N ILE A 365 14.88 -7.92 4.74
CA ILE A 365 14.89 -9.36 4.95
C ILE A 365 15.23 -9.61 6.40
N SER A 366 14.34 -10.30 7.11
CA SER A 366 14.55 -10.68 8.50
C SER A 366 14.75 -12.19 8.60
N ASP A 367 15.72 -12.61 9.41
CA ASP A 367 15.89 -14.00 9.81
C ASP A 367 15.39 -14.17 11.25
N ILE A 368 14.44 -15.07 11.45
CA ILE A 368 13.88 -15.38 12.78
C ILE A 368 14.18 -16.83 13.16
N THR A 369 14.87 -17.02 14.28
CA THR A 369 15.18 -18.33 14.84
C THR A 369 14.01 -18.85 15.69
N SER A 370 13.91 -20.17 15.83
CA SER A 370 12.79 -20.80 16.55
C SER A 370 12.66 -20.41 18.02
N ASP A 371 13.75 -20.10 18.71
CA ASP A 371 13.79 -19.58 20.09
C ASP A 371 13.25 -18.14 20.19
N ARG A 372 13.46 -17.32 19.16
CA ARG A 372 12.92 -15.95 19.09
C ARG A 372 11.40 -15.92 18.88
N VAL A 373 10.82 -17.00 18.36
CA VAL A 373 9.37 -17.17 18.19
C VAL A 373 8.66 -17.32 19.54
N THR A 374 9.36 -17.80 20.58
CA THR A 374 8.78 -18.14 21.88
C THR A 374 9.14 -17.16 22.99
N ASP A 375 10.41 -16.80 23.19
CA ASP A 375 10.84 -16.21 24.48
C ASP A 375 11.58 -14.85 24.38
N HIS A 376 11.87 -14.35 23.17
CA HIS A 376 12.77 -13.20 22.97
C HIS A 376 12.21 -12.09 22.05
N PHE A 377 10.90 -11.87 22.06
CA PHE A 377 10.22 -10.90 21.18
C PHE A 377 10.89 -9.51 21.15
N TRP A 378 11.12 -8.90 22.31
CA TRP A 378 11.59 -7.52 22.36
C TRP A 378 13.06 -7.36 21.94
N GLU A 379 13.87 -8.40 22.06
CA GLU A 379 15.24 -8.40 21.54
C GLU A 379 15.22 -8.43 20.02
N TYR A 380 14.39 -9.30 19.44
CA TYR A 380 14.16 -9.35 18.00
C TYR A 380 13.55 -8.05 17.46
N ALA A 381 12.58 -7.45 18.15
CA ALA A 381 11.98 -6.18 17.76
C ALA A 381 12.99 -5.02 17.74
N LYS A 382 13.98 -5.03 18.64
CA LYS A 382 15.07 -4.04 18.63
C LYS A 382 15.97 -4.20 17.41
N GLU A 383 16.28 -5.43 17.01
CA GLU A 383 17.06 -5.76 15.82
C GLU A 383 16.37 -5.28 14.54
N VAL A 384 15.12 -5.70 14.32
CA VAL A 384 14.30 -5.26 13.18
C VAL A 384 14.19 -3.73 13.16
N ASN A 385 13.89 -3.11 14.30
CA ASN A 385 13.78 -1.65 14.38
C ASN A 385 15.10 -0.94 14.06
N ARG A 386 16.24 -1.46 14.53
CA ARG A 386 17.56 -0.90 14.23
C ARG A 386 17.84 -0.94 12.72
N GLU A 387 17.64 -2.09 12.10
CA GLU A 387 17.92 -2.31 10.67
C GLU A 387 17.03 -1.45 9.78
N LEU A 388 15.73 -1.36 10.11
CA LEU A 388 14.81 -0.45 9.42
C LEU A 388 15.23 1.01 9.58
N ARG A 389 15.66 1.43 10.78
CA ARG A 389 16.13 2.80 11.01
C ARG A 389 17.40 3.11 10.22
N GLU A 390 18.37 2.21 10.21
CA GLU A 390 19.60 2.35 9.43
C GLU A 390 19.28 2.51 7.94
N GLY A 391 18.42 1.65 7.39
CA GLY A 391 17.93 1.74 6.03
C GLY A 391 17.27 3.10 5.73
N LEU A 392 16.40 3.58 6.63
CA LEU A 392 15.71 4.87 6.48
C LEU A 392 16.62 6.10 6.61
N THR A 393 17.66 6.04 7.46
CA THR A 393 18.65 7.12 7.60
C THR A 393 19.59 7.20 6.41
N SER A 394 19.75 6.10 5.69
CA SER A 394 20.45 6.05 4.42
C SER A 394 19.50 6.39 3.24
N GLU A 395 20.07 6.53 2.04
CA GLU A 395 19.30 6.66 0.79
C GLU A 395 18.81 5.31 0.25
N LEU A 396 18.88 4.22 1.04
CA LEU A 396 18.61 2.87 0.58
C LEU A 396 17.22 2.69 -0.08
N PRO A 397 16.11 3.25 0.42
CA PRO A 397 14.81 3.12 -0.27
C PRO A 397 14.81 3.72 -1.69
N LEU A 398 15.55 4.82 -1.88
CA LEU A 398 15.73 5.46 -3.20
C LEU A 398 16.67 4.62 -4.08
N GLU A 399 17.79 4.15 -3.55
CA GLU A 399 18.72 3.28 -4.27
C GLU A 399 18.02 1.97 -4.72
N GLN A 400 17.27 1.32 -3.84
CA GLN A 400 16.47 0.13 -4.18
C GLN A 400 15.42 0.45 -5.24
N LYS A 401 14.75 1.62 -5.19
CA LYS A 401 13.82 2.06 -6.24
C LYS A 401 14.53 2.13 -7.58
N LEU A 402 15.68 2.79 -7.66
CA LEU A 402 16.36 2.99 -8.94
C LEU A 402 17.02 1.71 -9.45
N ALA A 403 17.59 0.87 -8.58
CA ALA A 403 18.09 -0.45 -8.95
C ALA A 403 16.98 -1.32 -9.57
N ARG A 404 15.75 -1.26 -9.04
CA ARG A 404 14.59 -1.94 -9.66
C ARG A 404 14.21 -1.32 -11.01
N LEU A 405 14.21 0.00 -11.13
CA LEU A 405 13.87 0.67 -12.40
C LEU A 405 14.90 0.37 -13.50
N MET A 406 16.18 0.19 -13.16
CA MET A 406 17.26 -0.16 -14.08
C MET A 406 17.11 -1.58 -14.67
N THR A 407 16.40 -2.49 -13.98
CA THR A 407 16.17 -3.87 -14.46
C THR A 407 14.78 -4.07 -15.07
N GLN A 408 13.87 -3.11 -14.91
CA GLN A 408 12.52 -3.18 -15.46
C GLN A 408 12.48 -2.77 -16.94
N PRO A 409 11.63 -3.39 -17.76
CA PRO A 409 11.41 -2.97 -19.15
C PRO A 409 10.98 -1.50 -19.23
N ASP A 410 11.50 -0.76 -20.21
CA ASP A 410 11.16 0.65 -20.41
C ASP A 410 9.66 0.87 -20.65
N GLN A 411 8.98 -0.10 -21.26
CA GLN A 411 7.55 -0.06 -21.51
C GLN A 411 6.76 -0.52 -20.28
N VAL A 412 6.22 0.44 -19.53
CA VAL A 412 5.41 0.24 -18.32
C VAL A 412 4.20 -0.68 -18.57
N GLU A 413 3.61 -0.62 -19.76
CA GLU A 413 2.47 -1.47 -20.15
C GLU A 413 2.84 -2.95 -20.18
N GLN A 414 4.05 -3.28 -20.64
CA GLN A 414 4.53 -4.66 -20.66
C GLN A 414 4.70 -5.18 -19.24
N TRP A 415 5.29 -4.37 -18.37
CA TRP A 415 5.45 -4.69 -16.96
C TRP A 415 4.10 -4.88 -16.26
N ALA A 416 3.12 -4.02 -16.54
CA ALA A 416 1.78 -4.20 -16.00
C ALA A 416 1.09 -5.47 -16.52
N ARG A 417 1.35 -5.91 -17.77
CA ARG A 417 0.80 -7.16 -18.35
C ARG A 417 1.44 -8.41 -17.74
N LYS A 418 2.70 -8.33 -17.33
CA LYS A 418 3.45 -9.43 -16.73
C LYS A 418 4.11 -8.93 -15.46
N PRO A 419 3.36 -8.82 -14.35
CA PRO A 419 3.94 -8.36 -13.10
C PRO A 419 5.09 -9.29 -12.69
N PRO A 420 6.13 -8.75 -12.03
CA PRO A 420 7.24 -9.54 -11.53
C PRO A 420 6.74 -10.60 -10.55
N PRO A 421 7.50 -11.69 -10.33
CA PRO A 421 7.17 -12.67 -9.32
C PRO A 421 7.03 -12.00 -7.95
N VAL A 422 6.12 -12.52 -7.13
CA VAL A 422 5.98 -12.12 -5.74
C VAL A 422 7.19 -12.66 -4.97
N VAL A 423 7.97 -11.76 -4.39
CA VAL A 423 9.21 -12.07 -3.66
C VAL A 423 9.17 -11.61 -2.20
N HIS A 424 8.16 -10.84 -1.82
CA HIS A 424 7.93 -10.40 -0.45
C HIS A 424 6.78 -11.19 0.18
N ASP A 425 6.97 -11.63 1.42
CA ASP A 425 5.94 -12.22 2.27
C ASP A 425 4.80 -11.24 2.52
N PHE A 426 5.14 -10.00 2.84
CA PHE A 426 4.16 -8.94 3.06
C PHE A 426 4.73 -7.54 2.77
N GLY A 427 3.84 -6.63 2.42
CA GLY A 427 4.05 -5.20 2.57
C GLY A 427 3.50 -4.70 3.89
N ILE A 428 4.04 -3.59 4.40
CA ILE A 428 3.46 -2.85 5.52
C ILE A 428 3.50 -1.34 5.25
N THR A 429 2.40 -0.67 5.52
CA THR A 429 2.32 0.79 5.63
C THR A 429 1.83 1.17 7.01
N ASN A 430 2.40 2.26 7.53
CA ASN A 430 2.01 2.82 8.80
C ASN A 430 1.86 4.33 8.66
N ILE A 431 0.63 4.84 8.72
CA ILE A 431 0.35 6.29 8.68
C ILE A 431 0.33 6.92 10.08
N ALA A 432 0.83 6.19 11.08
CA ALA A 432 0.84 6.56 12.49
C ALA A 432 -0.57 6.90 12.99
N ARG A 433 -0.77 8.08 13.56
CA ARG A 433 -2.09 8.54 14.00
C ARG A 433 -2.88 9.03 12.80
N PHE A 434 -4.00 8.37 12.52
CA PHE A 434 -4.90 8.78 11.45
C PHE A 434 -5.41 10.20 11.74
N PRO A 435 -5.16 11.18 10.85
CA PRO A 435 -5.52 12.56 11.09
C PRO A 435 -7.04 12.73 11.03
N MET A 436 -7.61 13.30 12.09
CA MET A 436 -9.04 13.59 12.21
C MET A 436 -9.20 14.86 13.06
N PRO A 437 -10.20 15.74 12.83
CA PRO A 437 -10.40 16.87 13.73
C PRO A 437 -10.73 16.38 15.14
N GLU A 438 -10.24 17.12 16.13
CA GLU A 438 -10.69 16.93 17.52
C GLU A 438 -12.16 17.31 17.63
N ARG A 439 -12.89 16.61 18.51
CA ARG A 439 -14.32 16.88 18.74
C ARG A 439 -14.48 18.29 19.33
N ARG A 440 -15.33 19.09 18.70
CA ARG A 440 -15.84 20.37 19.23
C ARG A 440 -17.22 20.17 19.84
N GLU A 441 -17.62 21.09 20.71
CA GLU A 441 -18.94 21.04 21.37
C GLU A 441 -20.10 21.14 20.37
N ASP A 442 -19.91 21.88 19.27
CA ASP A 442 -20.94 22.14 18.26
C ASP A 442 -20.79 21.31 16.98
N ASP A 443 -19.92 20.30 16.98
CA ASP A 443 -19.78 19.38 15.85
C ASP A 443 -21.11 18.65 15.59
N GLN A 444 -21.52 18.64 14.31
CA GLN A 444 -22.72 17.98 13.82
C GLN A 444 -22.41 16.60 13.25
N VAL A 445 -21.13 16.34 12.92
CA VAL A 445 -20.64 15.04 12.45
C VAL A 445 -19.37 14.62 13.16
N LEU A 446 -19.21 13.31 13.33
CA LEU A 446 -18.10 12.69 14.04
C LEU A 446 -17.70 11.38 13.35
N VAL A 447 -16.43 11.22 12.99
CA VAL A 447 -15.92 9.91 12.53
C VAL A 447 -15.62 9.03 13.74
N THR A 448 -16.26 7.88 13.84
CA THR A 448 -16.11 6.93 14.96
C THR A 448 -15.27 5.73 14.63
N ASP A 449 -15.08 5.44 13.34
CA ASP A 449 -14.15 4.42 12.87
C ASP A 449 -13.50 4.82 11.55
N ALA A 450 -12.25 4.41 11.35
CA ALA A 450 -11.49 4.66 10.15
C ALA A 450 -10.56 3.48 9.88
N THR A 451 -10.58 2.99 8.65
CA THR A 451 -9.70 1.94 8.15
C THR A 451 -9.26 2.27 6.73
N SER A 452 -8.03 1.91 6.38
CA SER A 452 -7.54 1.94 5.00
C SER A 452 -7.39 0.51 4.48
N VAL A 453 -7.67 0.28 3.20
CA VAL A 453 -7.42 -1.00 2.51
C VAL A 453 -6.77 -0.72 1.16
N ALA A 454 -6.03 -1.66 0.59
CA ALA A 454 -5.48 -1.47 -0.76
C ALA A 454 -5.62 -2.73 -1.62
N MET A 455 -5.84 -2.52 -2.91
CA MET A 455 -5.97 -3.60 -3.88
C MET A 455 -4.58 -4.13 -4.25
N VAL A 456 -4.20 -5.27 -3.67
CA VAL A 456 -2.87 -5.91 -3.80
C VAL A 456 -2.78 -6.98 -4.87
N HIS A 457 -3.87 -7.30 -5.58
CA HIS A 457 -3.78 -8.22 -6.72
C HIS A 457 -2.89 -7.61 -7.82
N GLY A 458 -1.99 -8.43 -8.39
CA GLY A 458 -0.99 -7.96 -9.35
C GLY A 458 0.09 -7.03 -8.75
N PHE A 459 0.27 -7.06 -7.43
CA PHE A 459 1.36 -6.36 -6.74
C PHE A 459 2.61 -7.24 -6.57
N THR A 460 3.72 -6.65 -6.13
CA THR A 460 4.99 -7.37 -5.83
C THR A 460 4.96 -8.13 -4.50
N HIS A 461 3.93 -7.89 -3.67
CA HIS A 461 3.64 -8.63 -2.45
C HIS A 461 2.19 -9.14 -2.50
N MET A 462 1.96 -10.31 -1.93
CA MET A 462 0.65 -10.97 -1.90
C MET A 462 -0.21 -10.54 -0.70
N LEU A 463 0.41 -9.95 0.32
CA LEU A 463 -0.21 -9.45 1.55
C LEU A 463 0.22 -8.00 1.78
N LEU A 464 -0.68 -7.16 2.28
CA LEU A 464 -0.35 -5.81 2.75
C LEU A 464 -1.05 -5.53 4.08
N PHE A 465 -0.25 -5.19 5.07
CA PHE A 465 -0.71 -4.68 6.35
C PHE A 465 -0.79 -3.15 6.30
N LEU A 466 -1.97 -2.59 6.55
CA LEU A 466 -2.17 -1.15 6.67
C LEU A 466 -2.46 -0.83 8.13
N VAL A 467 -1.50 -0.24 8.83
CA VAL A 467 -1.54 0.00 10.27
C VAL A 467 -1.71 1.48 10.57
N HIS A 468 -2.58 1.82 11.51
CA HIS A 468 -2.73 3.18 12.02
C HIS A 468 -3.38 3.19 13.40
N THR A 469 -3.11 4.24 14.17
CA THR A 469 -3.81 4.53 15.42
C THR A 469 -4.95 5.48 15.12
N PHE A 470 -6.18 5.13 15.50
CA PHE A 470 -7.34 6.01 15.41
C PHE A 470 -8.08 5.99 16.75
N ARG A 471 -8.30 7.19 17.32
CA ARG A 471 -8.90 7.35 18.66
C ARG A 471 -8.28 6.42 19.71
N ASP A 472 -6.95 6.42 19.73
CA ASP A 472 -6.09 5.67 20.65
C ASP A 472 -6.21 4.13 20.56
N ARG A 473 -6.84 3.62 19.49
CA ARG A 473 -6.88 2.20 19.15
C ARG A 473 -5.97 1.92 17.96
N CYS A 474 -5.18 0.87 18.04
CA CYS A 474 -4.41 0.37 16.91
C CYS A 474 -5.35 -0.41 16.00
N ASN A 475 -5.62 0.14 14.82
CA ASN A 475 -6.36 -0.53 13.77
C ASN A 475 -5.37 -1.03 12.73
N TYR A 476 -5.60 -2.24 12.22
CA TYR A 476 -4.97 -2.63 10.96
C TYR A 476 -5.95 -3.33 10.04
N SER A 477 -5.67 -3.24 8.75
CA SER A 477 -6.26 -4.13 7.77
C SER A 477 -5.20 -5.01 7.13
N LEU A 478 -5.62 -6.22 6.78
CA LEU A 478 -4.86 -7.17 5.98
C LEU A 478 -5.52 -7.27 4.62
N SER A 479 -4.89 -6.70 3.59
CA SER A 479 -5.30 -6.90 2.20
C SER A 479 -4.52 -8.07 1.61
N TYR A 480 -5.20 -9.01 0.94
CA TYR A 480 -4.57 -10.19 0.36
C TYR A 480 -5.05 -10.46 -1.06
N ALA A 481 -4.15 -10.98 -1.89
CA ALA A 481 -4.44 -11.38 -3.26
C ALA A 481 -5.10 -12.78 -3.28
N THR A 482 -6.30 -12.88 -3.87
CA THR A 482 -7.13 -14.10 -3.80
C THR A 482 -6.61 -15.25 -4.65
N ASP A 483 -5.59 -15.02 -5.48
CA ASP A 483 -4.85 -16.05 -6.22
C ASP A 483 -3.66 -16.62 -5.43
N TYR A 484 -3.42 -16.12 -4.23
CA TYR A 484 -2.42 -16.61 -3.29
C TYR A 484 -3.05 -17.13 -2.00
N PHE A 485 -4.16 -16.55 -1.55
CA PHE A 485 -4.80 -16.88 -0.28
C PHE A 485 -6.30 -17.05 -0.40
N THR A 486 -6.84 -18.03 0.33
CA THR A 486 -8.27 -18.09 0.63
C THR A 486 -8.60 -17.18 1.82
N ASP A 487 -9.88 -16.89 2.00
CA ASP A 487 -10.37 -16.12 3.16
C ASP A 487 -10.01 -16.84 4.47
N GLU A 488 -10.05 -18.17 4.51
CA GLU A 488 -9.68 -18.96 5.69
C GLU A 488 -8.20 -18.78 6.06
N THR A 489 -7.28 -18.87 5.10
CA THR A 489 -5.85 -18.65 5.38
C THR A 489 -5.57 -17.21 5.81
N ALA A 490 -6.26 -16.23 5.21
CA ALA A 490 -6.15 -14.83 5.63
C ALA A 490 -6.67 -14.61 7.06
N ILE A 491 -7.78 -15.27 7.44
CA ILE A 491 -8.32 -15.24 8.80
C ILE A 491 -7.33 -15.86 9.79
N LEU A 492 -6.78 -17.04 9.49
CA LEU A 492 -5.78 -17.69 10.33
C LEU A 492 -4.56 -16.79 10.58
N LEU A 493 -4.05 -16.13 9.54
CA LEU A 493 -2.94 -15.19 9.68
C LEU A 493 -3.34 -13.97 10.52
N ALA A 494 -4.50 -13.37 10.26
CA ALA A 494 -4.96 -12.21 11.01
C ALA A 494 -5.16 -12.55 12.50
N ASP A 495 -5.68 -13.72 12.81
CA ASP A 495 -5.91 -14.18 14.18
C ASP A 495 -4.58 -14.49 14.88
N GLU A 496 -3.60 -15.10 14.18
CA GLU A 496 -2.27 -15.31 14.73
C GLU A 496 -1.54 -13.99 15.01
N VAL A 497 -1.67 -13.00 14.13
CA VAL A 497 -1.12 -11.64 14.35
C VAL A 497 -1.74 -11.01 15.60
N MET A 498 -3.06 -11.13 15.79
CA MET A 498 -3.74 -10.64 16.99
C MET A 498 -3.31 -11.39 18.26
N SER A 499 -3.12 -12.71 18.18
CA SER A 499 -2.62 -13.54 19.28
C SER A 499 -1.25 -13.05 19.74
N VAL A 500 -0.28 -12.97 18.81
CA VAL A 500 1.07 -12.49 19.10
C VAL A 500 1.05 -11.06 19.62
N TYR A 501 0.24 -10.17 19.01
CA TYR A 501 0.09 -8.79 19.47
C TYR A 501 -0.36 -8.73 20.94
N ARG A 502 -1.38 -9.50 21.34
CA ARG A 502 -1.89 -9.51 22.71
C ARG A 502 -0.87 -10.07 23.70
N GLU A 503 -0.22 -11.18 23.34
CA GLU A 503 0.85 -11.79 24.13
C GLU A 503 1.95 -10.77 24.48
N VAL A 504 2.47 -10.07 23.47
CA VAL A 504 3.57 -9.11 23.67
C VAL A 504 3.11 -7.79 24.29
N SER A 505 1.81 -7.50 24.18
CA SER A 505 1.16 -6.38 24.86
C SER A 505 0.89 -6.68 26.33
N GLY A 506 1.17 -7.88 26.85
CA GLY A 506 1.06 -8.19 28.28
C GLY A 506 -0.35 -8.08 28.86
N VAL A 507 -1.39 -8.07 28.02
CA VAL A 507 -2.80 -8.14 28.44
C VAL A 507 -3.17 -9.61 28.50
N LYS A 508 -3.61 -10.08 29.66
CA LYS A 508 -4.07 -11.48 29.82
C LYS A 508 -5.38 -11.66 29.05
N GLU A 509 -5.53 -12.76 28.33
CA GLU A 509 -6.83 -13.14 27.76
C GLU A 509 -7.88 -13.20 28.88
N ILE A 510 -9.01 -12.53 28.67
CA ILE A 510 -10.17 -12.57 29.57
C ILE A 510 -10.95 -13.86 29.31
#